data_AF-A0A4Q3DGB3-F1
#
_entry.id   AF-A0A4Q3DGB3-F1
#
_cell.length_a   1.000
_cell.length_b   1.000
_cell.length_c   1.000
_cell.angle_alpha   90.00
_cell.angle_beta   90.00
_cell.angle_gamma   90.00
#
_symmetry.space_group_name_H-M   'P 1'
#
loop_
_entity.id
_entity.type
_entity.pdbx_description
1 polymer ?
#
loop_
_entity_poly.entity_id
_entity_poly.type
_entity_poly.pdbx_seq_one_letter_code
_entity_poly.pdbx_strand_id
1 'polypeptide(L)'
;MKSVMLFLAGLFLINTIGFSQAIVFTINTKNKAQTVANFGASGAWFSEGIGKYWPSEKKERMAELLFSKAFDSAGNPLGIGLSAWRFNIGGGTAEQGDSSGISNPVKRVECFLSPNGTYNWQKQQGYLWFTKKAANY
;
A
#
# COMPACT_ATOMS: atom_id res chain seq x y z
N MET A 1 16.00 -51.44 45.25
CA MET A 1 17.08 -50.76 44.48
C MET A 1 16.67 -50.29 43.09
N LYS A 2 15.80 -51.01 42.34
CA LYS A 2 15.33 -50.55 41.01
C LYS A 2 14.40 -49.32 41.04
N SER A 3 13.71 -49.07 42.16
CA SER A 3 12.75 -47.96 42.30
C SER A 3 13.39 -46.59 42.60
N VAL A 4 14.66 -46.57 43.04
CA VAL A 4 15.37 -45.33 43.42
C VAL A 4 16.11 -44.72 42.21
N MET A 5 16.52 -45.55 41.24
CA MET A 5 17.17 -45.08 40.01
C MET A 5 16.21 -44.37 39.03
N LEU A 6 14.89 -44.60 39.12
CA LEU A 6 13.92 -43.92 38.24
C LEU A 6 13.65 -42.47 38.67
N PHE A 7 13.89 -42.11 39.93
CA PHE A 7 13.62 -40.76 40.44
C PHE A 7 14.74 -39.77 40.08
N LEU A 8 15.98 -40.26 39.95
CA LEU A 8 17.16 -39.43 39.61
C LEU A 8 17.25 -39.08 38.12
N ALA A 9 16.67 -39.90 37.23
CA ALA A 9 16.62 -39.60 35.79
C ALA A 9 15.59 -38.51 35.43
N GLY A 10 14.56 -38.30 36.27
CA GLY A 10 13.53 -37.27 36.05
C GLY A 10 13.98 -35.84 36.36
N LEU A 11 15.01 -35.65 37.19
CA LEU A 11 15.48 -34.32 37.60
C LEU A 11 16.43 -33.65 36.60
N PHE A 12 16.96 -34.38 35.62
CA PHE A 12 17.89 -33.83 34.63
C PHE A 12 17.20 -33.27 33.37
N LEU A 13 15.88 -33.38 33.24
CA LEU A 13 15.12 -32.90 32.06
C LEU A 13 14.53 -31.49 32.20
N ILE A 14 14.77 -30.78 33.31
CA ILE A 14 14.08 -29.49 33.60
C ILE A 14 14.93 -28.25 33.23
N ASN A 15 16.22 -28.37 32.91
CA ASN A 15 17.13 -27.21 32.87
C ASN A 15 17.52 -26.68 31.48
N THR A 16 16.76 -26.96 30.43
CA THR A 16 16.93 -26.23 29.15
C THR A 16 15.76 -25.30 28.90
N ILE A 17 15.43 -24.44 29.86
CA ILE A 17 14.80 -23.16 29.52
C ILE A 17 15.93 -22.32 28.91
N GLY A 18 16.05 -22.35 27.59
CA GLY A 18 16.94 -21.46 26.87
C GLY A 18 16.49 -20.02 27.11
N PHE A 19 17.10 -19.34 28.06
CA PHE A 19 16.94 -17.91 28.22
C PHE A 19 17.52 -17.25 26.96
N SER A 20 16.65 -16.82 26.06
CA SER A 20 17.05 -15.95 24.95
C SER A 20 17.74 -14.73 25.56
N GLN A 21 19.01 -14.51 25.22
CA GLN A 21 19.70 -13.29 25.62
C GLN A 21 18.90 -12.08 25.13
N ALA A 22 18.69 -11.11 26.02
CA ALA A 22 18.01 -9.87 25.66
C ALA A 22 18.90 -9.09 24.69
N ILE A 23 18.36 -8.78 23.51
CA ILE A 23 19.02 -7.87 22.56
C ILE A 23 18.64 -6.45 22.98
N VAL A 24 19.66 -5.65 23.31
CA VAL A 24 19.48 -4.25 23.73
C VAL A 24 19.74 -3.32 22.54
N PHE A 25 18.77 -2.47 22.23
CA PHE A 25 18.89 -1.42 21.21
C PHE A 25 18.99 -0.04 21.87
N THR A 26 19.90 0.80 21.38
CA THR A 26 20.05 2.19 21.83
C THR A 26 19.77 3.14 20.66
N ILE A 27 18.82 4.06 20.83
CA ILE A 27 18.47 5.07 19.81
C ILE A 27 19.18 6.38 20.15
N ASN A 28 20.07 6.85 19.27
CA ASN A 28 20.73 8.15 19.43
C ASN A 28 20.06 9.22 18.54
N THR A 29 19.17 10.02 19.12
CA THR A 29 18.40 11.06 18.40
C THR A 29 19.23 12.28 17.98
N LYS A 30 20.48 12.41 18.46
CA LYS A 30 21.39 13.50 18.05
C LYS A 30 22.10 13.22 16.72
N ASN A 31 22.21 11.95 16.32
CA ASN A 31 22.82 11.56 15.06
C ASN A 31 21.75 11.41 13.97
N LYS A 32 21.53 12.46 13.18
CA LYS A 32 20.51 12.47 12.11
C LYS A 32 21.05 11.79 10.85
N ALA A 33 20.18 11.02 10.20
CA ALA A 33 20.43 10.44 8.87
C ALA A 33 19.69 11.27 7.80
N GLN A 34 19.09 10.61 6.81
CA GLN A 34 18.33 11.25 5.74
C GLN A 34 16.95 11.76 6.21
N THR A 35 16.49 12.85 5.60
CA THR A 35 15.07 13.23 5.67
C THR A 35 14.24 12.29 4.80
N VAL A 36 13.25 11.63 5.39
CA VAL A 36 12.29 10.81 4.63
C VAL A 36 11.24 11.74 4.03
N ALA A 37 11.16 11.79 2.70
CA ALA A 37 10.23 12.67 2.01
C ALA A 37 8.79 12.12 2.01
N ASN A 38 8.60 10.88 1.59
CA ASN A 38 7.29 10.23 1.55
C ASN A 38 7.38 8.70 1.44
N PHE A 39 6.25 8.05 1.69
CA PHE A 39 5.95 6.71 1.23
C PHE A 39 4.76 6.82 0.28
N GLY A 40 4.86 6.19 -0.88
CA GLY A 40 3.85 6.35 -1.93
C GLY A 40 3.60 5.10 -2.75
N ALA A 41 2.45 5.11 -3.43
CA ALA A 41 2.03 4.09 -4.37
C ALA A 41 1.58 4.73 -5.69
N SER A 42 1.39 3.91 -6.73
CA SER A 42 0.92 4.36 -8.04
C SER A 42 -0.49 3.86 -8.32
N GLY A 43 -1.30 4.70 -8.98
CA GLY A 43 -2.61 4.31 -9.48
C GLY A 43 -2.59 3.50 -10.77
N ALA A 44 -1.43 3.28 -11.38
CA ALA A 44 -1.31 2.75 -12.75
C ALA A 44 -2.23 1.54 -13.04
N TRP A 45 -2.92 1.64 -14.18
CA TRP A 45 -3.83 0.66 -14.78
C TRP A 45 -5.16 0.48 -14.03
N PHE A 46 -5.12 -0.02 -12.80
CA PHE A 46 -6.34 -0.48 -12.14
C PHE A 46 -7.17 0.63 -11.51
N SER A 47 -6.56 1.74 -11.08
CA SER A 47 -7.30 2.79 -10.38
C SER A 47 -8.35 3.46 -11.26
N GLU A 48 -8.19 3.41 -12.58
CA GLU A 48 -9.17 3.95 -13.51
C GLU A 48 -10.50 3.20 -13.45
N GLY A 49 -10.44 1.88 -13.64
CA GLY A 49 -11.62 1.03 -13.58
C GLY A 49 -12.23 1.03 -12.18
N ILE A 50 -11.41 1.01 -11.14
CA ILE A 50 -11.89 1.06 -9.74
C ILE A 50 -12.59 2.39 -9.46
N GLY A 51 -11.94 3.52 -9.76
CA GLY A 51 -12.47 4.84 -9.46
C GLY A 51 -13.75 5.16 -10.24
N LYS A 52 -13.85 4.69 -11.49
CA LYS A 52 -15.04 4.89 -12.34
C LYS A 52 -16.19 3.96 -11.97
N TYR A 53 -15.95 2.65 -11.82
CA TYR A 53 -17.02 1.66 -11.93
C TYR A 53 -17.29 0.84 -10.67
N TRP A 54 -16.38 0.82 -9.69
CA TRP A 54 -16.62 0.01 -8.49
C TRP A 54 -17.69 0.65 -7.59
N PRO A 55 -18.45 -0.18 -6.82
CA PRO A 55 -19.38 0.32 -5.82
C PRO A 55 -18.71 1.32 -4.88
N SER A 56 -19.43 2.39 -4.52
CA SER A 56 -18.88 3.49 -3.74
C SER A 56 -18.25 3.01 -2.44
N GLU A 57 -18.94 2.17 -1.68
CA GLU A 57 -18.44 1.59 -0.42
C GLU A 57 -17.05 0.93 -0.58
N LYS A 58 -16.86 0.15 -1.65
CA LYS A 58 -15.59 -0.56 -1.88
C LYS A 58 -14.45 0.39 -2.22
N LYS A 59 -14.68 1.36 -3.10
CA LYS A 59 -13.61 2.31 -3.47
C LYS A 59 -13.31 3.29 -2.34
N GLU A 60 -14.30 3.70 -1.55
CA GLU A 60 -14.10 4.53 -0.36
C GLU A 60 -13.29 3.80 0.71
N ARG A 61 -13.62 2.53 1.01
CA ARG A 61 -12.80 1.72 1.93
C ARG A 61 -11.37 1.55 1.42
N MET A 62 -11.17 1.41 0.11
CA MET A 62 -9.82 1.36 -0.46
C MET A 62 -9.06 2.67 -0.27
N ALA A 63 -9.72 3.82 -0.45
CA ALA A 63 -9.12 5.12 -0.21
C ALA A 63 -8.73 5.30 1.27
N GLU A 64 -9.58 4.88 2.20
CA GLU A 64 -9.26 4.90 3.64
C GLU A 64 -8.04 4.03 3.96
N LEU A 65 -8.02 2.80 3.47
CA LEU A 65 -6.90 1.87 3.68
C LEU A 65 -5.58 2.42 3.11
N LEU A 66 -5.62 3.14 1.99
CA LEU A 66 -4.41 3.70 1.36
C LEU A 66 -3.95 4.99 2.05
N PHE A 67 -4.87 5.90 2.36
CA PHE A 67 -4.53 7.30 2.64
C PHE A 67 -4.78 7.72 4.09
N SER A 68 -5.66 7.03 4.83
CA SER A 68 -5.99 7.43 6.19
C SER A 68 -4.78 7.31 7.12
N LYS A 69 -4.54 8.37 7.88
CA LYS A 69 -3.58 8.43 9.00
C LYS A 69 -4.28 8.35 10.36
N ALA A 70 -5.60 8.16 10.37
CA ALA A 70 -6.39 8.09 11.58
C ALA A 70 -6.30 6.70 12.24
N PHE A 71 -6.72 6.65 13.50
CA PHE A 71 -6.78 5.45 14.31
C PHE A 71 -8.21 5.21 14.79
N ASP A 72 -8.58 3.95 15.00
CA ASP A 72 -9.82 3.62 15.69
C ASP A 72 -9.74 3.89 17.20
N SER A 73 -10.83 3.64 17.93
CA SER A 73 -10.91 3.85 19.38
C SER A 73 -10.00 2.92 20.19
N ALA A 74 -9.50 1.84 19.60
CA ALA A 74 -8.55 0.92 20.20
C ALA A 74 -7.09 1.26 19.85
N GLY A 75 -6.86 2.31 19.04
CA GLY A 75 -5.53 2.73 18.61
C GLY A 75 -4.98 1.92 17.42
N ASN A 76 -5.81 1.22 16.66
CA ASN A 76 -5.39 0.55 15.43
C ASN A 76 -5.41 1.54 14.26
N PRO A 77 -4.37 1.60 13.41
CA PRO A 77 -4.39 2.42 12.20
C PRO A 77 -5.53 2.02 11.26
N LEU A 78 -6.28 3.00 10.75
CA LEU A 78 -7.35 2.75 9.77
C LEU A 78 -6.80 2.45 8.36
N GLY A 79 -5.56 2.87 8.08
CA GLY A 79 -4.89 2.70 6.80
C GLY A 79 -3.36 2.85 6.89
N ILE A 80 -2.70 2.72 5.75
CA ILE A 80 -1.24 2.82 5.59
C ILE A 80 -0.75 4.27 5.77
N GLY A 81 -1.61 5.26 5.51
CA GLY A 81 -1.27 6.67 5.65
C GLY A 81 -0.26 7.16 4.60
N LEU A 82 -0.39 6.70 3.35
CA LEU A 82 0.50 7.11 2.27
C LEU A 82 0.59 8.65 2.18
N SER A 83 1.80 9.16 2.04
CA SER A 83 2.09 10.60 1.94
C SER A 83 2.43 11.05 0.52
N ALA A 84 2.38 10.14 -0.46
CA ALA A 84 2.44 10.45 -1.88
C ALA A 84 1.59 9.51 -2.72
N TRP A 85 0.97 10.05 -3.78
CA TRP A 85 0.22 9.28 -4.76
C TRP A 85 0.70 9.61 -6.18
N ARG A 86 1.09 8.58 -6.94
CA ARG A 86 1.64 8.74 -8.29
C ARG A 86 0.55 8.52 -9.34
N PHE A 87 0.08 9.63 -9.91
CA PHE A 87 -0.86 9.64 -11.03
C PHE A 87 -0.17 9.16 -12.33
N ASN A 88 -0.83 8.29 -13.08
CA ASN A 88 -0.33 7.74 -14.34
C ASN A 88 -0.93 8.50 -15.53
N ILE A 89 -0.23 9.53 -16.02
CA ILE A 89 -0.67 10.29 -17.19
C ILE A 89 -0.65 9.39 -18.43
N GLY A 90 -1.81 9.15 -19.03
CA GLY A 90 -1.94 8.32 -20.22
C GLY A 90 -1.37 8.94 -21.49
N GLY A 91 -0.71 8.09 -22.29
CA GLY A 91 -0.17 8.41 -23.61
C GLY A 91 -1.11 8.10 -24.78
N GLY A 92 -2.39 7.81 -24.53
CA GLY A 92 -3.38 7.62 -25.59
C GLY A 92 -3.53 6.18 -26.09
N THR A 93 -3.09 5.20 -25.30
CA THR A 93 -3.11 3.79 -25.69
C THR A 93 -4.53 3.22 -25.67
N ALA A 94 -5.47 3.86 -24.96
CA ALA A 94 -6.89 3.50 -25.03
C ALA A 94 -7.47 3.86 -26.41
N GLU A 95 -7.17 5.06 -26.90
CA GLU A 95 -7.62 5.58 -28.20
C GLU A 95 -6.96 4.84 -29.36
N GLN A 96 -5.70 4.43 -29.21
CA GLN A 96 -5.01 3.60 -30.20
C GLN A 96 -5.56 2.18 -30.29
N GLY A 97 -6.29 1.71 -29.28
CA GLY A 97 -6.84 0.35 -29.25
C GLY A 97 -5.75 -0.70 -29.44
N ASP A 98 -5.94 -1.61 -30.40
CA ASP A 98 -5.02 -2.72 -30.66
C ASP A 98 -3.68 -2.24 -31.26
N SER A 99 -3.67 -1.08 -31.93
CA SER A 99 -2.45 -0.46 -32.45
C SER A 99 -1.51 0.04 -31.35
N SER A 100 -1.95 0.07 -30.08
CA SER A 100 -1.10 0.44 -28.94
C SER A 100 -0.04 -0.61 -28.60
N GLY A 101 -0.18 -1.84 -29.10
CA GLY A 101 0.65 -2.98 -28.69
C GLY A 101 0.36 -3.50 -27.27
N ILE A 102 -0.62 -2.93 -26.56
CA ILE A 102 -1.04 -3.38 -25.22
C ILE A 102 -2.19 -4.37 -25.38
N SER A 103 -1.91 -5.65 -25.16
CA SER A 103 -2.89 -6.74 -25.32
C SER A 103 -4.00 -6.74 -24.26
N ASN A 104 -3.73 -6.25 -23.04
CA ASN A 104 -4.73 -6.15 -21.98
C ASN A 104 -5.39 -4.76 -21.98
N PRO A 105 -6.68 -4.63 -22.35
CA PRO A 105 -7.36 -3.34 -22.43
C PRO A 105 -7.41 -2.59 -21.09
N VAL A 106 -7.40 -3.29 -19.95
CA VAL A 106 -7.39 -2.66 -18.61
C VAL A 106 -6.11 -1.87 -18.35
N LYS A 107 -5.03 -2.15 -19.09
CA LYS A 107 -3.75 -1.43 -18.99
C LYS A 107 -3.62 -0.28 -19.99
N ARG A 108 -4.58 -0.10 -20.90
CA ARG A 108 -4.62 1.02 -21.84
C ARG A 108 -5.11 2.28 -21.12
N VAL A 109 -4.58 3.45 -21.49
CA VAL A 109 -4.84 4.70 -20.76
C VAL A 109 -5.16 5.83 -21.74
N GLU A 110 -6.24 6.55 -21.45
CA GLU A 110 -6.71 7.70 -22.24
C GLU A 110 -5.67 8.84 -22.25
N CYS A 111 -5.56 9.61 -23.33
CA CYS A 111 -4.76 10.85 -23.35
C CYS A 111 -5.66 12.08 -23.19
N PHE A 112 -5.30 13.01 -22.29
CA PHE A 112 -5.99 14.29 -22.18
C PHE A 112 -5.92 15.11 -23.47
N LEU A 113 -4.79 15.04 -24.19
CA LEU A 113 -4.56 15.74 -25.44
C LEU A 113 -5.00 14.87 -26.64
N SER A 114 -5.87 15.42 -27.49
CA SER A 114 -6.28 14.79 -28.74
C SER A 114 -5.34 15.19 -29.90
N PRO A 115 -5.28 14.41 -31.01
CA PRO A 115 -4.40 14.71 -32.14
C PRO A 115 -4.61 16.08 -32.80
N ASN A 116 -5.82 16.63 -32.70
CA ASN A 116 -6.16 17.97 -33.19
C ASN A 116 -5.75 19.10 -32.23
N GLY A 117 -4.98 18.82 -31.18
CA GLY A 117 -4.51 19.81 -30.20
C GLY A 117 -5.50 20.13 -29.09
N THR A 118 -6.72 19.57 -29.10
CA THR A 118 -7.73 19.88 -28.08
C THR A 118 -7.57 19.02 -26.82
N TYR A 119 -7.79 19.64 -25.66
CA TYR A 119 -7.76 18.95 -24.38
C TYR A 119 -9.17 18.52 -23.94
N ASN A 120 -9.28 17.28 -23.45
CA ASN A 120 -10.47 16.79 -22.76
C ASN A 120 -10.12 16.35 -21.33
N TRP A 121 -10.34 17.27 -20.38
CA TRP A 121 -10.11 17.05 -18.94
C TRP A 121 -11.14 16.13 -18.26
N GLN A 122 -12.16 15.67 -18.99
CA GLN A 122 -13.12 14.67 -18.51
C GLN A 122 -12.63 13.24 -18.71
N LYS A 123 -11.43 13.02 -19.27
CA LYS A 123 -10.78 11.70 -19.32
C LYS A 123 -10.17 11.31 -17.97
N GLN A 124 -9.81 10.04 -17.82
CA GLN A 124 -9.09 9.52 -16.63
C GLN A 124 -9.79 9.80 -15.29
N GLN A 125 -11.13 9.78 -15.26
CA GLN A 125 -11.91 10.15 -14.07
C GLN A 125 -11.67 9.23 -12.87
N GLY A 126 -11.30 7.96 -13.10
CA GLY A 126 -11.00 7.04 -12.00
C GLY A 126 -9.66 7.37 -11.36
N TYR A 127 -8.63 7.62 -12.16
CA TYR A 127 -7.36 8.15 -11.67
C TYR A 127 -7.55 9.47 -10.91
N LEU A 128 -8.32 10.41 -11.47
CA LEU A 128 -8.60 11.70 -10.83
C LEU A 128 -9.37 11.54 -9.52
N TRP A 129 -10.27 10.56 -9.43
CA TRP A 129 -10.99 10.26 -8.19
C TRP A 129 -10.02 9.86 -7.07
N PHE A 130 -9.06 8.96 -7.34
CA PHE A 130 -8.06 8.56 -6.36
C PHE A 130 -7.13 9.72 -5.98
N THR A 131 -6.70 10.54 -6.93
CA THR A 131 -5.89 11.74 -6.63
C THR A 131 -6.63 12.72 -5.72
N LYS A 132 -7.92 12.96 -5.99
CA LYS A 132 -8.75 13.81 -5.12
C LYS A 132 -8.91 13.21 -3.73
N LYS A 133 -9.08 11.89 -3.62
CA LYS A 133 -9.13 11.22 -2.33
C LYS A 133 -7.81 11.36 -1.58
N ALA A 134 -6.68 11.06 -2.21
CA ALA A 134 -5.36 11.20 -1.61
C ALA A 134 -5.08 12.61 -1.09
N ALA A 135 -5.56 13.66 -1.77
CA ALA A 135 -5.40 15.04 -1.34
C ALA A 135 -6.30 15.44 -0.15
N ASN A 136 -7.38 14.70 0.10
CA ASN A 136 -8.39 15.01 1.11
C ASN A 136 -8.24 14.21 2.42
N TYR A 137 -7.27 13.29 2.51
CA TYR A 137 -6.92 12.53 3.72
C TYR A 137 -5.66 13.11 4.39
#